data_AF-A0A813FQJ9-F1
#
_entry.id   AF-A0A813FQJ9-F1
#
_cell.length_a   1.000
_cell.length_b   1.000
_cell.length_c   1.000
_cell.angle_alpha   90.00
_cell.angle_beta   90.00
_cell.angle_gamma   90.00
#
_symmetry.space_group_name_H-M   'P 1'
#
loop_
_entity.id
_entity.type
_entity.pdbx_description
1 polymer ?
#
loop_
_entity_poly.entity_id
_entity_poly.type
_entity_poly.pdbx_seq_one_letter_code
_entity_poly.pdbx_strand_id
1 'polypeptide(L)'
;MATRSEIHLELVELSGHVIAQGGWSATLRADCLFRTARLAKPGHRCRLLQGTQEIKPSTPLAAVDLSLGTCIQVVWIANYTDSYKSHSNAFAAIKANGSVVTWGRLPIGAIPLGRSPTEGVVRGCATHGAFAAILAGGSVVTWGDSLRGGDSSAVAALLTEGVVQVVATDMAFAALKANGSVVTWGKGGRGGDASSVAALLAEGVAQVCGNVGAFVARLSNGSVVTWGSPHFGGDSSKVAQHLTEGVVQVCGTNTACAALMIDGSVVTWGDDAAGGDSSGVASLLTEGVVEVYSNYRDFVALKADGSVVFWGDTGSWSHEGDIVEVVGSGGAFAAIRQNGSVLA
;
A
#
# COMPACT_ATOMS: atom_id res chain seq x y z
N MET A 1 34.80 -21.25 52.92
CA MET A 1 34.94 -22.12 51.74
C MET A 1 33.55 -22.59 51.34
N ALA A 2 32.97 -21.99 50.32
CA ALA A 2 31.77 -22.51 49.64
C ALA A 2 31.98 -22.24 48.15
N THR A 3 31.88 -23.31 47.39
CA THR A 3 32.27 -23.48 45.99
C THR A 3 31.56 -22.51 45.06
N ARG A 4 32.31 -21.86 44.15
CA ARG A 4 31.78 -21.26 42.93
C ARG A 4 31.09 -22.37 42.13
N SER A 5 29.78 -22.45 42.22
CA SER A 5 28.98 -23.15 41.23
C SER A 5 28.94 -22.27 39.98
N GLU A 6 29.75 -22.61 38.98
CA GLU A 6 29.50 -22.17 37.61
C GLU A 6 28.12 -22.70 37.20
N ILE A 7 27.20 -21.79 36.89
CA ILE A 7 25.86 -22.15 36.42
C ILE A 7 25.85 -21.91 34.92
N HIS A 8 25.79 -23.00 34.14
CA HIS A 8 25.51 -22.96 32.71
C HIS A 8 24.08 -22.47 32.48
N LEU A 9 23.94 -21.38 31.73
CA LEU A 9 22.67 -20.88 31.20
C LEU A 9 22.34 -21.63 29.91
N GLU A 10 21.31 -22.48 29.95
CA GLU A 10 20.69 -22.99 28.72
C GLU A 10 19.43 -22.15 28.43
N LEU A 11 19.52 -21.29 27.43
CA LEU A 11 18.41 -20.48 26.93
C LEU A 11 17.60 -21.34 25.95
N VAL A 12 16.46 -21.89 26.40
CA VAL A 12 15.53 -22.56 25.50
C VAL A 12 14.59 -21.51 24.90
N GLU A 13 14.79 -21.21 23.62
CA GLU A 13 13.93 -20.31 22.86
C GLU A 13 12.66 -21.04 22.41
N LEU A 14 11.58 -20.89 23.18
CA LEU A 14 10.23 -21.24 22.76
C LEU A 14 9.40 -19.96 22.70
N SER A 15 9.03 -19.57 21.47
CA SER A 15 7.94 -18.63 21.17
C SER A 15 7.91 -17.30 21.94
N GLY A 16 9.08 -16.68 22.15
CA GLY A 16 9.16 -15.29 22.65
C GLY A 16 8.77 -15.10 24.13
N HIS A 17 8.69 -16.18 24.91
CA HIS A 17 8.43 -16.12 26.35
C HIS A 17 9.67 -16.60 27.12
N VAL A 18 10.24 -15.74 27.97
CA VAL A 18 11.26 -16.15 28.94
C VAL A 18 10.55 -16.54 30.23
N ILE A 19 10.43 -17.84 30.50
CA ILE A 19 9.86 -18.34 31.76
C ILE A 19 11.02 -18.83 32.63
N ALA A 20 11.34 -18.09 33.69
CA ALA A 20 12.32 -18.52 34.68
C ALA A 20 11.63 -19.41 35.74
N GLN A 21 12.01 -20.68 35.85
CA GLN A 21 11.61 -21.53 36.96
C GLN A 21 12.74 -21.65 37.99
N GLY A 22 12.42 -21.45 39.27
CA GLY A 22 13.35 -21.56 40.41
C GLY A 22 13.35 -20.33 41.34
N GLY A 23 13.57 -20.54 42.63
CA GLY A 23 13.44 -19.54 43.70
C GLY A 23 14.58 -18.51 43.73
N TRP A 24 14.39 -17.37 43.06
CA TRP A 24 15.31 -16.22 43.09
C TRP A 24 14.67 -15.04 43.83
N SER A 25 15.47 -14.19 44.48
CA SER A 25 14.99 -12.92 45.06
C SER A 25 14.67 -11.90 43.97
N ALA A 26 13.63 -11.08 44.18
CA ALA A 26 13.04 -10.18 43.19
C ALA A 26 14.03 -9.15 42.59
N THR A 27 15.06 -8.77 43.34
CA THR A 27 16.04 -7.75 42.95
C THR A 27 17.02 -8.22 41.87
N LEU A 28 17.42 -9.50 41.87
CA LEU A 28 18.32 -10.06 40.85
C LEU A 28 17.59 -10.31 39.51
N ARG A 29 16.28 -10.57 39.56
CA ARG A 29 15.43 -10.83 38.39
C ARG A 29 15.23 -9.61 37.50
N ALA A 30 15.07 -8.42 38.08
CA ALA A 30 14.88 -7.18 37.32
C ALA A 30 16.17 -6.67 36.67
N ASP A 31 17.31 -6.85 37.33
CA ASP A 31 18.62 -6.42 36.80
C ASP A 31 19.05 -7.28 35.59
N CYS A 32 18.71 -8.58 35.59
CA CYS A 32 18.89 -9.44 34.43
C CYS A 32 18.01 -9.02 33.24
N LEU A 33 16.71 -8.77 33.44
CA LEU A 33 15.78 -8.33 32.38
C LEU A 33 16.19 -6.98 31.74
N PHE A 34 16.65 -6.02 32.55
CA PHE A 34 17.16 -4.74 32.06
C PHE A 34 18.46 -4.87 31.27
N ARG A 35 19.36 -5.78 31.66
CA ARG A 35 20.60 -6.07 30.90
C ARG A 35 20.30 -6.78 29.59
N THR A 36 19.32 -7.69 29.53
CA THR A 36 18.89 -8.32 28.28
C THR A 36 18.24 -7.33 27.32
N ALA A 37 17.49 -6.34 27.84
CA ALA A 37 16.93 -5.24 27.04
C ALA A 37 18.01 -4.25 26.54
N ARG A 38 19.08 -4.01 27.31
CA ARG A 38 20.24 -3.19 26.87
C ARG A 38 21.17 -3.89 25.88
N LEU A 39 21.11 -5.22 25.76
CA LEU A 39 21.83 -6.00 24.76
C LEU A 39 21.10 -6.07 23.40
N ALA A 40 20.03 -5.29 23.21
CA ALA A 40 19.34 -5.15 21.93
C ALA A 40 20.36 -4.84 20.81
N LYS A 41 20.35 -5.66 19.75
CA LYS A 41 21.10 -5.40 18.51
C LYS A 41 20.85 -3.95 18.05
N PRO A 42 21.87 -3.21 17.56
CA PRO A 42 21.69 -1.85 17.08
C PRO A 42 20.45 -1.75 16.15
N GLY A 43 19.51 -0.86 16.49
CA GLY A 43 18.32 -0.59 15.68
C GLY A 43 16.98 -1.19 16.17
N HIS A 44 16.95 -2.03 17.21
CA HIS A 44 15.68 -2.59 17.72
C HIS A 44 15.18 -1.83 18.95
N ARG A 45 13.90 -1.42 18.95
CA ARG A 45 13.21 -0.84 20.11
C ARG A 45 12.39 -1.91 20.83
N CYS A 46 12.50 -2.01 22.14
CA CYS A 46 11.68 -2.90 22.97
C CYS A 46 10.78 -2.12 23.93
N ARG A 47 9.60 -2.67 24.23
CA ARG A 47 8.68 -2.20 25.27
C ARG A 47 8.55 -3.28 26.35
N LEU A 48 8.45 -2.86 27.60
CA LEU A 48 8.16 -3.75 28.72
C LEU A 48 6.68 -3.59 29.08
N LEU A 49 5.94 -4.71 29.10
CA LEU A 49 4.53 -4.73 29.46
C LEU A 49 4.31 -5.54 30.74
N GLN A 50 3.41 -5.07 31.59
CA GLN A 50 2.83 -5.81 32.70
C GLN A 50 1.33 -5.99 32.40
N GLY A 51 0.93 -7.20 32.04
CA GLY A 51 -0.36 -7.40 31.39
C GLY A 51 -0.45 -6.61 30.07
N THR A 52 -1.41 -5.70 29.94
CA THR A 52 -1.57 -4.84 28.76
C THR A 52 -0.98 -3.43 28.91
N GLN A 53 -0.47 -3.07 30.10
CA GLN A 53 0.07 -1.75 30.37
C GLN A 53 1.57 -1.67 30.11
N GLU A 54 2.00 -0.59 29.46
CA GLU A 54 3.42 -0.31 29.23
C GLU A 54 4.09 0.28 30.46
N ILE A 55 5.21 -0.34 30.87
CA ILE A 55 6.13 0.23 31.85
C ILE A 55 7.06 1.20 31.12
N LYS A 56 6.86 2.50 31.37
CA LYS A 56 7.71 3.54 30.79
C LYS A 56 9.15 3.42 31.30
N PRO A 57 10.17 3.73 30.47
CA PRO A 57 11.58 3.66 30.89
C PRO A 57 11.93 4.54 32.10
N SER A 58 11.14 5.57 32.36
CA SER A 58 11.31 6.52 33.48
C SER A 58 10.64 6.07 34.78
N THR A 59 9.91 4.95 34.80
CA THR A 59 9.17 4.49 35.98
C THR A 59 10.14 3.89 37.01
N PRO A 60 10.18 4.39 38.26
CA PRO A 60 11.01 3.82 39.32
C PRO A 60 10.59 2.37 39.61
N LEU A 61 11.57 1.49 39.79
CA LEU A 61 11.32 0.06 39.95
C LEU A 61 10.46 -0.30 41.18
N ALA A 62 10.55 0.51 42.24
CA ALA A 62 9.74 0.38 43.45
C ALA A 62 8.25 0.68 43.24
N ALA A 63 7.89 1.32 42.12
CA ALA A 63 6.50 1.63 41.75
C ALA A 63 5.87 0.55 40.86
N VAL A 64 6.60 -0.52 40.52
CA VAL A 64 6.11 -1.65 39.73
C VAL A 64 5.83 -2.81 40.68
N ASP A 65 4.57 -3.25 40.78
CA ASP A 65 4.20 -4.41 41.60
C ASP A 65 4.68 -5.70 40.94
N LEU A 66 5.62 -6.39 41.59
CA LEU A 66 6.25 -7.64 41.11
C LEU A 66 5.90 -8.84 42.00
N SER A 67 4.71 -8.84 42.59
CA SER A 67 4.22 -9.94 43.41
C SER A 67 4.24 -11.30 42.68
N LEU A 68 4.27 -12.39 43.45
CA LEU A 68 4.36 -13.76 42.93
C LEU A 68 3.19 -14.05 41.97
N GLY A 69 3.52 -14.24 40.69
CA GLY A 69 2.55 -14.52 39.61
C GLY A 69 2.44 -13.42 38.56
N THR A 70 3.11 -12.27 38.73
CA THR A 70 3.13 -11.21 37.71
C THR A 70 4.00 -11.63 36.50
N CYS A 71 3.39 -11.61 35.31
CA CYS A 71 4.09 -11.83 34.04
C CYS A 71 4.52 -10.49 33.45
N ILE A 72 5.83 -10.32 33.21
CA ILE A 72 6.37 -9.19 32.45
C ILE A 72 6.74 -9.69 31.05
N GLN A 73 6.17 -9.06 30.05
CA GLN A 73 6.42 -9.37 28.65
C GLN A 73 7.37 -8.34 28.05
N VAL A 74 8.40 -8.83 27.35
CA VAL A 74 9.27 -8.00 26.51
C VAL A 74 8.70 -8.04 25.10
N VAL A 75 8.15 -6.92 24.65
CA VAL A 75 7.60 -6.80 23.29
C VAL A 75 8.62 -6.09 22.41
N TRP A 76 9.09 -6.79 21.39
CA TRP A 76 9.95 -6.23 20.37
C TRP A 76 9.11 -5.47 19.35
N ILE A 77 9.42 -4.19 19.15
CA ILE A 77 8.84 -3.42 18.05
C ILE A 77 9.64 -3.78 16.81
N ALA A 78 9.06 -4.60 15.93
CA ALA A 78 9.65 -4.84 14.61
C ALA A 78 9.57 -3.53 13.80
N ASN A 79 10.71 -3.04 13.33
CA ASN A 79 10.74 -1.97 12.35
C ASN A 79 10.29 -2.56 11.01
N TYR A 80 9.01 -2.42 10.69
CA TYR A 80 8.49 -2.68 9.35
C TYR A 80 8.87 -1.50 8.46
N THR A 81 9.38 -1.79 7.27
CA THR A 81 9.73 -0.74 6.30
C THR A 81 8.50 -0.32 5.49
N ASP A 82 7.53 -1.22 5.31
CA ASP A 82 6.24 -0.94 4.67
C ASP A 82 5.17 -1.92 5.17
N SER A 83 3.93 -1.45 5.28
CA SER A 83 2.76 -2.27 5.65
C SER A 83 1.65 -2.10 4.62
N TYR A 84 1.00 -3.19 4.24
CA TYR A 84 -0.10 -3.19 3.27
C TYR A 84 -1.33 -3.93 3.81
N LYS A 85 -2.50 -3.42 3.45
CA LYS A 85 -3.80 -3.88 3.91
C LYS A 85 -4.63 -4.33 2.72
N SER A 86 -5.23 -5.51 2.79
CA SER A 86 -6.38 -5.83 1.94
C SER A 86 -7.69 -5.54 2.68
N HIS A 87 -8.74 -5.21 1.94
CA HIS A 87 -10.06 -4.87 2.50
C HIS A 87 -10.75 -6.03 3.25
N SER A 88 -10.24 -7.25 3.17
CA SER A 88 -10.84 -8.46 3.78
C SER A 88 -10.31 -8.80 5.18
N ASN A 89 -9.78 -7.82 5.91
CA ASN A 89 -9.15 -7.99 7.22
C ASN A 89 -7.94 -8.93 7.18
N ALA A 90 -7.22 -8.94 6.05
CA ALA A 90 -5.93 -9.58 5.90
C ALA A 90 -4.84 -8.51 5.70
N PHE A 91 -3.71 -8.74 6.32
CA PHE A 91 -2.61 -7.79 6.42
C PHE A 91 -1.32 -8.47 6.03
N ALA A 92 -0.40 -7.68 5.47
CA ALA A 92 0.96 -8.11 5.34
C ALA A 92 1.94 -6.95 5.58
N ALA A 93 3.15 -7.26 6.04
CA ALA A 93 4.20 -6.28 6.25
C ALA A 93 5.57 -6.81 5.82
N ILE A 94 6.38 -5.92 5.27
CA ILE A 94 7.79 -6.17 4.93
C ILE A 94 8.63 -5.83 6.15
N LYS A 95 9.41 -6.80 6.63
CA LYS A 95 10.44 -6.55 7.62
C LYS A 95 11.66 -5.91 6.94
N ALA A 96 12.47 -5.18 7.70
CA ALA A 96 13.70 -4.56 7.18
C ALA A 96 14.69 -5.54 6.49
N ASN A 97 14.60 -6.84 6.76
CA ASN A 97 15.40 -7.88 6.07
C ASN A 97 14.75 -8.41 4.77
N GLY A 98 13.67 -7.78 4.28
CA GLY A 98 12.92 -8.18 3.09
C GLY A 98 12.00 -9.39 3.26
N SER A 99 11.87 -9.96 4.47
CA SER A 99 10.90 -11.04 4.72
C SER A 99 9.48 -10.49 4.92
N VAL A 100 8.47 -11.27 4.54
CA VAL A 100 7.05 -10.87 4.68
C VAL A 100 6.37 -11.64 5.81
N VAL A 101 5.60 -10.93 6.62
CA VAL A 101 4.65 -11.52 7.57
C VAL A 101 3.23 -11.18 7.17
N THR A 102 2.31 -12.15 7.27
CA THR A 102 0.88 -11.97 6.98
C THR A 102 0.03 -12.40 8.16
N TRP A 103 -1.05 -11.67 8.45
CA TRP A 103 -1.99 -12.00 9.53
C TRP A 103 -3.42 -11.55 9.16
N GLY A 104 -4.46 -12.13 9.78
CA GLY A 104 -5.86 -11.71 9.54
C GLY A 104 -6.84 -12.85 9.27
N ARG A 105 -8.04 -12.50 8.75
CA ARG A 105 -9.19 -13.42 8.64
C ARG A 105 -8.95 -14.56 7.63
N LEU A 106 -9.18 -15.79 8.08
CA LEU A 106 -9.22 -16.99 7.24
C LEU A 106 -10.48 -17.01 6.37
N PRO A 107 -10.42 -17.42 5.08
CA PRO A 107 -9.28 -18.02 4.36
C PRO A 107 -8.39 -17.01 3.58
N ILE A 108 -8.54 -15.70 3.83
CA ILE A 108 -8.11 -14.63 2.91
C ILE A 108 -6.73 -14.03 3.28
N GLY A 109 -6.21 -14.32 4.48
CA GLY A 109 -4.96 -13.74 5.00
C GLY A 109 -3.93 -14.69 5.59
N ALA A 110 -4.19 -16.01 5.62
CA ALA A 110 -3.19 -16.98 6.04
C ALA A 110 -2.67 -17.76 4.86
N ILE A 111 -1.35 -17.69 4.71
CA ILE A 111 -0.50 -18.64 4.02
C ILE A 111 -1.05 -20.07 4.22
N PRO A 112 -1.20 -20.90 3.17
CA PRO A 112 -0.80 -22.29 3.32
C PRO A 112 0.69 -22.26 3.64
N LEU A 113 1.07 -22.55 4.89
CA LEU A 113 2.45 -22.60 5.38
C LEU A 113 3.46 -22.91 4.25
N GLY A 114 4.29 -21.93 3.85
CA GLY A 114 5.36 -22.12 2.86
C GLY A 114 5.32 -21.32 1.55
N ARG A 115 4.35 -20.41 1.32
CA ARG A 115 4.27 -19.61 0.05
C ARG A 115 4.59 -18.10 0.16
N SER A 116 4.75 -17.54 1.36
CA SER A 116 5.19 -16.15 1.49
C SER A 116 6.72 -16.05 1.29
N PRO A 117 7.25 -14.99 0.68
CA PRO A 117 8.69 -14.80 0.54
C PRO A 117 9.36 -14.77 1.91
N THR A 118 10.39 -15.60 2.06
CA THR A 118 11.19 -15.65 3.28
C THR A 118 12.20 -14.51 3.35
N GLU A 119 12.53 -13.85 2.23
CA GLU A 119 13.43 -12.70 2.14
C GLU A 119 13.30 -11.97 0.80
N GLY A 120 13.93 -10.79 0.68
CA GLY A 120 14.16 -10.10 -0.60
C GLY A 120 13.00 -9.29 -1.17
N VAL A 121 11.88 -9.10 -0.46
CA VAL A 121 10.77 -8.25 -0.91
C VAL A 121 11.14 -6.77 -0.78
N VAL A 122 10.93 -6.02 -1.86
CA VAL A 122 11.18 -4.57 -1.91
C VAL A 122 9.89 -3.75 -1.93
N ARG A 123 8.81 -4.26 -2.53
CA ARG A 123 7.51 -3.58 -2.63
C ARG A 123 6.38 -4.60 -2.67
N GLY A 124 5.21 -4.22 -2.17
CA GLY A 124 4.02 -5.08 -2.17
C GLY A 124 2.75 -4.33 -2.57
N CYS A 125 1.79 -5.06 -3.10
CA CYS A 125 0.46 -4.59 -3.47
C CYS A 125 -0.59 -5.62 -3.04
N ALA A 126 -1.82 -5.18 -2.81
CA ALA A 126 -2.91 -6.05 -2.35
C ALA A 126 -4.21 -5.77 -3.10
N THR A 127 -4.95 -6.83 -3.40
CA THR A 127 -6.35 -6.77 -3.85
C THR A 127 -7.27 -6.93 -2.63
N HIS A 128 -8.59 -7.10 -2.83
CA HIS A 128 -9.51 -7.41 -1.74
C HIS A 128 -9.22 -8.78 -1.09
N GLY A 129 -8.38 -9.67 -1.66
CA GLY A 129 -8.10 -10.95 -0.99
C GLY A 129 -6.82 -11.67 -1.40
N ALA A 130 -5.96 -11.01 -2.15
CA ALA A 130 -4.67 -11.53 -2.54
C ALA A 130 -3.60 -10.46 -2.38
N PHE A 131 -2.36 -10.92 -2.42
CA PHE A 131 -1.18 -10.08 -2.32
C PHE A 131 -0.22 -10.43 -3.46
N ALA A 132 0.51 -9.42 -3.90
CA ALA A 132 1.63 -9.55 -4.81
C ALA A 132 2.82 -8.78 -4.25
N ALA A 133 4.02 -9.31 -4.39
CA ALA A 133 5.24 -8.65 -3.95
C ALA A 133 6.33 -8.74 -5.02
N ILE A 134 7.06 -7.64 -5.19
CA ILE A 134 8.24 -7.55 -6.05
C ILE A 134 9.46 -7.89 -5.19
N LEU A 135 10.29 -8.81 -5.68
CA LEU A 135 11.57 -9.16 -5.07
C LEU A 135 12.70 -8.26 -5.59
N ALA A 136 13.84 -8.23 -4.89
CA ALA A 136 15.00 -7.42 -5.26
C ALA A 136 15.54 -7.69 -6.68
N GLY A 137 15.30 -8.90 -7.22
CA GLY A 137 15.62 -9.25 -8.61
C GLY A 137 14.57 -8.84 -9.66
N GLY A 138 13.50 -8.13 -9.26
CA GLY A 138 12.41 -7.75 -10.15
C GLY A 138 11.44 -8.88 -10.49
N SER A 139 11.51 -10.02 -9.80
CA SER A 139 10.52 -11.09 -9.92
C SER A 139 9.28 -10.80 -9.06
N VAL A 140 8.15 -11.41 -9.37
CA VAL A 140 6.91 -11.27 -8.58
C VAL A 140 6.48 -12.59 -7.96
N VAL A 141 6.03 -12.51 -6.71
CA VAL A 141 5.41 -13.62 -5.98
C VAL A 141 3.99 -13.23 -5.57
N THR A 142 3.06 -14.18 -5.63
CA THR A 142 1.65 -13.94 -5.29
C THR A 142 1.13 -14.98 -4.31
N TRP A 143 0.20 -14.58 -3.45
CA TRP A 143 -0.47 -15.48 -2.51
C TRP A 143 -1.84 -14.94 -2.11
N GLY A 144 -2.66 -15.79 -1.48
CA GLY A 144 -4.04 -15.46 -1.07
C GLY A 144 -5.08 -16.10 -1.99
N ASP A 145 -6.26 -15.49 -2.08
CA ASP A 145 -7.40 -15.98 -2.84
C ASP A 145 -7.11 -16.01 -4.35
N SER A 146 -7.12 -17.20 -4.95
CA SER A 146 -6.86 -17.38 -6.39
C SER A 146 -7.88 -16.65 -7.27
N LEU A 147 -9.14 -16.54 -6.84
CA LEU A 147 -10.18 -15.80 -7.56
C LEU A 147 -9.96 -14.29 -7.55
N ARG A 148 -9.02 -13.80 -6.74
CA ARG A 148 -8.65 -12.39 -6.59
C ARG A 148 -7.20 -12.11 -6.96
N GLY A 149 -6.57 -13.01 -7.72
CA GLY A 149 -5.20 -12.84 -8.23
C GLY A 149 -4.10 -13.42 -7.35
N GLY A 150 -4.45 -14.25 -6.34
CA GLY A 150 -3.46 -14.96 -5.52
C GLY A 150 -2.69 -16.04 -6.28
N ASP A 151 -3.24 -16.51 -7.40
CA ASP A 151 -2.61 -17.45 -8.33
C ASP A 151 -2.18 -16.72 -9.61
N SER A 152 -0.86 -16.66 -9.84
CA SER A 152 -0.23 -16.10 -11.03
C SER A 152 0.45 -17.16 -11.91
N SER A 153 0.18 -18.45 -11.66
CA SER A 153 0.84 -19.57 -12.35
C SER A 153 0.75 -19.50 -13.88
N ALA A 154 -0.39 -19.02 -14.41
CA ALA A 154 -0.60 -18.84 -15.84
C ALA A 154 0.35 -17.83 -16.50
N VAL A 155 0.91 -16.89 -15.72
CA VAL A 155 1.82 -15.84 -16.20
C VAL A 155 3.19 -15.88 -15.51
N ALA A 156 3.48 -16.94 -14.75
CA ALA A 156 4.68 -17.03 -13.91
C ALA A 156 5.98 -16.83 -14.70
N ALA A 157 6.05 -17.37 -15.93
CA ALA A 157 7.21 -17.22 -16.80
C ALA A 157 7.51 -15.75 -17.17
N LEU A 158 6.49 -14.89 -17.20
CA LEU A 158 6.61 -13.46 -17.55
C LEU A 158 6.98 -12.59 -16.33
N LEU A 159 6.83 -13.13 -15.12
CA LEU A 159 7.01 -12.47 -13.83
C LEU A 159 8.34 -12.84 -13.15
N THR A 160 9.26 -13.46 -13.87
CA THR A 160 10.56 -13.95 -13.34
C THR A 160 11.58 -12.84 -13.11
N GLU A 161 11.45 -11.70 -13.81
CA GLU A 161 12.38 -10.56 -13.70
C GLU A 161 11.81 -9.29 -14.34
N GLY A 162 12.45 -8.17 -14.04
CA GLY A 162 12.23 -6.89 -14.72
C GLY A 162 10.93 -6.16 -14.35
N VAL A 163 10.16 -6.63 -13.36
CA VAL A 163 8.98 -5.93 -12.84
C VAL A 163 9.43 -4.78 -11.93
N VAL A 164 8.93 -3.57 -12.20
CA VAL A 164 9.26 -2.35 -11.45
C VAL A 164 8.10 -1.83 -10.62
N GLN A 165 6.86 -2.18 -10.99
CA GLN A 165 5.65 -1.79 -10.30
C GLN A 165 4.59 -2.88 -10.44
N VAL A 166 3.82 -3.10 -9.38
CA VAL A 166 2.59 -3.90 -9.42
C VAL A 166 1.45 -3.03 -8.91
N VAL A 167 0.37 -2.98 -9.67
CA VAL A 167 -0.85 -2.23 -9.36
C VAL A 167 -1.99 -3.23 -9.24
N ALA A 168 -2.94 -2.97 -8.34
CA ALA A 168 -4.08 -3.85 -8.10
C ALA A 168 -5.40 -3.14 -8.38
N THR A 169 -6.38 -3.92 -8.83
CA THR A 169 -7.80 -3.63 -8.64
C THR A 169 -8.33 -4.40 -7.42
N ASP A 170 -9.64 -4.46 -7.22
CA ASP A 170 -10.19 -5.29 -6.13
C ASP A 170 -9.93 -6.79 -6.31
N MET A 171 -9.68 -7.26 -7.54
CA MET A 171 -9.58 -8.70 -7.83
C MET A 171 -8.56 -9.07 -8.93
N ALA A 172 -7.76 -8.13 -9.41
CA ALA A 172 -6.74 -8.37 -10.42
C ALA A 172 -5.48 -7.55 -10.15
N PHE A 173 -4.41 -7.91 -10.83
CA PHE A 173 -3.13 -7.20 -10.78
C PHE A 173 -2.62 -6.91 -12.19
N ALA A 174 -1.84 -5.84 -12.31
CA ALA A 174 -1.05 -5.49 -13.47
C ALA A 174 0.39 -5.21 -13.04
N ALA A 175 1.35 -5.92 -13.62
CA ALA A 175 2.78 -5.70 -13.42
C ALA A 175 3.34 -4.90 -14.59
N LEU A 176 3.90 -3.72 -14.29
CA LEU A 176 4.67 -2.93 -15.24
C LEU A 176 6.14 -3.34 -15.17
N LYS A 177 6.71 -3.67 -16.33
CA LYS A 177 8.10 -4.05 -16.48
C LYS A 177 8.97 -2.87 -16.93
N ALA A 178 10.27 -2.93 -16.64
CA ALA A 178 11.24 -1.88 -16.97
C ALA A 178 11.35 -1.61 -18.49
N ASN A 179 11.01 -2.59 -19.32
CA ASN A 179 10.95 -2.45 -20.78
C ASN A 179 9.64 -1.78 -21.27
N GLY A 180 8.75 -1.37 -20.37
CA GLY A 180 7.46 -0.77 -20.71
C GLY A 180 6.36 -1.76 -21.10
N SER A 181 6.58 -3.06 -20.93
CA SER A 181 5.51 -4.07 -21.12
C SER A 181 4.66 -4.24 -19.85
N VAL A 182 3.40 -4.65 -20.01
CA VAL A 182 2.48 -4.92 -18.88
C VAL A 182 1.98 -6.37 -18.93
N VAL A 183 2.01 -7.02 -17.77
CA VAL A 183 1.48 -8.39 -17.58
C VAL A 183 0.33 -8.34 -16.59
N THR A 184 -0.82 -8.93 -16.93
CA THR A 184 -2.03 -8.93 -16.07
C THR A 184 -2.41 -10.33 -15.61
N TRP A 185 -3.03 -10.42 -14.44
CA TRP A 185 -3.61 -11.68 -13.94
C TRP A 185 -4.72 -11.41 -12.91
N GLY A 186 -5.45 -12.48 -12.53
CA GLY A 186 -6.60 -12.41 -11.64
C GLY A 186 -7.93 -12.42 -12.39
N LYS A 187 -8.98 -11.82 -11.81
CA LYS A 187 -10.33 -11.89 -12.39
C LYS A 187 -10.42 -11.10 -13.70
N GLY A 188 -10.75 -11.80 -14.79
CA GLY A 188 -10.84 -11.22 -16.15
C GLY A 188 -11.65 -9.92 -16.22
N GLY A 189 -12.92 -9.96 -15.81
CA GLY A 189 -13.81 -8.79 -15.80
C GLY A 189 -13.46 -7.68 -14.80
N ARG A 190 -12.34 -7.81 -14.07
CA ARG A 190 -11.77 -6.79 -13.18
C ARG A 190 -10.37 -6.36 -13.63
N GLY A 191 -10.01 -6.63 -14.89
CA GLY A 191 -8.73 -6.23 -15.49
C GLY A 191 -7.66 -7.33 -15.53
N GLY A 192 -7.97 -8.54 -15.08
CA GLY A 192 -7.05 -9.68 -15.19
C GLY A 192 -6.85 -10.18 -16.62
N ASP A 193 -7.82 -9.91 -17.49
CA ASP A 193 -7.77 -10.18 -18.93
C ASP A 193 -7.59 -8.86 -19.68
N ALA A 194 -6.45 -8.71 -20.35
CA ALA A 194 -6.11 -7.57 -21.20
C ALA A 194 -5.88 -7.99 -22.66
N SER A 195 -6.40 -9.16 -23.07
CA SER A 195 -6.17 -9.73 -24.40
C SER A 195 -6.61 -8.80 -25.54
N SER A 196 -7.69 -8.03 -25.35
CA SER A 196 -8.19 -7.04 -26.32
C SER A 196 -7.22 -5.87 -26.58
N VAL A 197 -6.30 -5.60 -25.65
CA VAL A 197 -5.34 -4.49 -25.72
C VAL A 197 -3.89 -4.96 -25.61
N ALA A 198 -3.63 -6.26 -25.68
CA ALA A 198 -2.32 -6.85 -25.43
C ALA A 198 -1.21 -6.29 -26.33
N ALA A 199 -1.52 -6.00 -27.59
CA ALA A 199 -0.56 -5.39 -28.52
C ALA A 199 -0.11 -3.99 -28.08
N LEU A 200 -1.01 -3.21 -27.47
CA LEU A 200 -0.71 -1.86 -26.97
C LEU A 200 0.04 -1.89 -25.64
N LEU A 201 -0.02 -3.01 -24.92
CA LEU A 201 0.64 -3.23 -23.63
C LEU A 201 1.98 -3.98 -23.77
N ALA A 202 2.40 -4.29 -25.01
CA ALA A 202 3.61 -5.06 -25.26
C ALA A 202 4.90 -4.26 -24.96
N GLU A 203 4.85 -2.93 -25.11
CA GLU A 203 5.97 -2.02 -24.84
C GLU A 203 5.48 -0.58 -24.67
N GLY A 204 6.38 0.31 -24.22
CA GLY A 204 6.14 1.75 -24.21
C GLY A 204 5.17 2.25 -23.13
N VAL A 205 4.69 1.42 -22.21
CA VAL A 205 3.88 1.86 -21.06
C VAL A 205 4.75 2.61 -20.05
N ALA A 206 4.35 3.83 -19.71
CA ALA A 206 5.07 4.71 -18.79
C ALA A 206 4.45 4.74 -17.38
N GLN A 207 3.13 4.58 -17.28
CA GLN A 207 2.41 4.54 -16.02
C GLN A 207 1.23 3.56 -16.13
N VAL A 208 0.96 2.83 -15.04
CA VAL A 208 -0.29 2.10 -14.85
C VAL A 208 -0.95 2.57 -13.56
N CYS A 209 -2.24 2.83 -13.62
CA CYS A 209 -3.12 3.11 -12.49
C CYS A 209 -4.27 2.11 -12.48
N GLY A 210 -4.76 1.77 -11.29
CA GLY A 210 -5.88 0.86 -11.10
C GLY A 210 -6.91 1.46 -10.17
N ASN A 211 -8.17 1.13 -10.41
CA ASN A 211 -9.27 1.40 -9.48
C ASN A 211 -9.95 0.08 -9.07
N VAL A 212 -11.16 0.12 -8.52
CA VAL A 212 -11.85 -1.11 -8.06
C VAL A 212 -12.05 -2.13 -9.17
N GLY A 213 -12.23 -1.70 -10.43
CA GLY A 213 -12.68 -2.57 -11.50
C GLY A 213 -11.90 -2.50 -12.81
N ALA A 214 -11.05 -1.52 -13.01
CA ALA A 214 -10.37 -1.25 -14.27
C ALA A 214 -8.94 -0.75 -14.06
N PHE A 215 -8.17 -0.82 -15.13
CA PHE A 215 -6.84 -0.24 -15.22
C PHE A 215 -6.78 0.79 -16.34
N VAL A 216 -5.89 1.74 -16.16
CA VAL A 216 -5.53 2.78 -17.13
C VAL A 216 -4.02 2.77 -17.28
N ALA A 217 -3.53 2.66 -18.51
CA ALA A 217 -2.12 2.80 -18.84
C ALA A 217 -1.90 4.08 -19.64
N ARG A 218 -0.93 4.90 -19.23
CA ARG A 218 -0.38 5.97 -20.07
C ARG A 218 0.85 5.42 -20.79
N LEU A 219 0.85 5.54 -22.11
CA LEU A 219 1.98 5.21 -22.97
C LEU A 219 2.98 6.39 -23.05
N SER A 220 4.21 6.09 -23.40
CA SER A 220 5.32 7.06 -23.47
C SER A 220 5.13 8.11 -24.57
N ASN A 221 4.29 7.81 -25.56
CA ASN A 221 3.86 8.77 -26.59
C ASN A 221 2.71 9.68 -26.12
N GLY A 222 2.27 9.58 -24.87
CA GLY A 222 1.17 10.38 -24.31
C GLY A 222 -0.23 9.87 -24.66
N SER A 223 -0.38 8.68 -25.25
CA SER A 223 -1.70 8.07 -25.44
C SER A 223 -2.12 7.24 -24.22
N VAL A 224 -3.41 6.91 -24.13
CA VAL A 224 -3.97 6.13 -23.01
C VAL A 224 -4.69 4.88 -23.51
N VAL A 225 -4.49 3.80 -22.76
CA VAL A 225 -5.14 2.50 -22.96
C VAL A 225 -5.89 2.12 -21.70
N THR A 226 -7.14 1.68 -21.83
CA THR A 226 -7.98 1.25 -20.72
C THR A 226 -8.43 -0.20 -20.90
N TRP A 227 -8.59 -0.93 -19.80
CA TRP A 227 -9.16 -2.28 -19.81
C TRP A 227 -9.77 -2.63 -18.46
N GLY A 228 -10.53 -3.73 -18.43
CA GLY A 228 -11.29 -4.18 -17.26
C GLY A 228 -12.76 -3.80 -17.38
N SER A 229 -13.40 -3.48 -16.25
CA SER A 229 -14.84 -3.27 -16.23
C SER A 229 -15.23 -1.92 -16.86
N PRO A 230 -16.12 -1.89 -17.87
CA PRO A 230 -16.55 -0.65 -18.54
C PRO A 230 -17.15 0.38 -17.57
N HIS A 231 -17.95 -0.07 -16.60
CA HIS A 231 -18.57 0.80 -15.58
C HIS A 231 -17.56 1.49 -14.65
N PHE A 232 -16.32 1.02 -14.62
CA PHE A 232 -15.25 1.55 -13.77
C PHE A 232 -14.22 2.32 -14.61
N GLY A 233 -14.55 2.70 -15.84
CA GLY A 233 -13.61 3.40 -16.75
C GLY A 233 -12.70 2.47 -17.55
N GLY A 234 -13.00 1.17 -17.60
CA GLY A 234 -12.33 0.22 -18.51
C GLY A 234 -12.75 0.36 -19.98
N ASP A 235 -13.73 1.21 -20.26
CA ASP A 235 -14.12 1.64 -21.62
C ASP A 235 -14.01 3.17 -21.69
N SER A 236 -13.04 3.65 -22.47
CA SER A 236 -12.81 5.08 -22.74
C SER A 236 -13.23 5.49 -24.16
N SER A 237 -14.02 4.67 -24.86
CA SER A 237 -14.39 4.90 -26.27
C SER A 237 -15.07 6.26 -26.51
N LYS A 238 -15.91 6.72 -25.57
CA LYS A 238 -16.59 8.03 -25.64
C LYS A 238 -15.63 9.22 -25.64
N VAL A 239 -14.43 9.06 -25.09
CA VAL A 239 -13.42 10.11 -24.96
C VAL A 239 -12.13 9.80 -25.72
N ALA A 240 -12.13 8.73 -26.53
CA ALA A 240 -10.93 8.20 -27.18
C ALA A 240 -10.18 9.23 -28.03
N GLN A 241 -10.91 10.15 -28.69
CA GLN A 241 -10.34 11.21 -29.51
C GLN A 241 -9.42 12.16 -28.71
N HIS A 242 -9.62 12.28 -27.40
CA HIS A 242 -8.80 13.12 -26.52
C HIS A 242 -7.63 12.34 -25.90
N LEU A 243 -7.60 11.01 -26.06
CA LEU A 243 -6.65 10.11 -25.39
C LEU A 243 -5.59 9.52 -26.34
N THR A 244 -5.50 10.06 -27.57
CA THR A 244 -4.58 9.57 -28.59
C THR A 244 -3.15 10.07 -28.42
N GLU A 245 -2.95 11.20 -27.74
CA GLU A 245 -1.64 11.81 -27.48
C GLU A 245 -1.78 12.92 -26.42
N GLY A 246 -0.65 13.44 -25.93
CA GLY A 246 -0.64 14.64 -25.08
C GLY A 246 -1.09 14.42 -23.64
N VAL A 247 -1.44 13.21 -23.21
CA VAL A 247 -1.73 12.91 -21.80
C VAL A 247 -0.43 12.91 -21.00
N VAL A 248 -0.37 13.65 -19.90
CA VAL A 248 0.79 13.73 -19.00
C VAL A 248 0.56 13.05 -17.66
N GLN A 249 -0.70 12.90 -17.23
CA GLN A 249 -1.06 12.25 -15.98
C GLN A 249 -2.34 11.44 -16.15
N VAL A 250 -2.41 10.28 -15.50
CA VAL A 250 -3.66 9.53 -15.31
C VAL A 250 -3.84 9.17 -13.84
N CYS A 251 -5.07 9.32 -13.35
CA CYS A 251 -5.46 8.93 -12.00
C CYS A 251 -6.91 8.44 -12.00
N GLY A 252 -7.33 7.78 -10.91
CA GLY A 252 -8.69 7.28 -10.78
C GLY A 252 -9.20 7.40 -9.35
N THR A 253 -10.52 7.59 -9.24
CA THR A 253 -11.27 7.29 -8.01
C THR A 253 -11.51 5.79 -7.94
N ASN A 254 -12.39 5.31 -7.06
CA ASN A 254 -12.73 3.90 -7.04
C ASN A 254 -13.41 3.43 -8.35
N THR A 255 -14.13 4.31 -9.04
CA THR A 255 -14.98 3.93 -10.19
C THR A 255 -14.91 4.87 -11.39
N ALA A 256 -14.15 5.96 -11.31
CA ALA A 256 -13.92 6.87 -12.44
C ALA A 256 -12.43 7.13 -12.67
N CYS A 257 -12.13 7.74 -13.81
CA CYS A 257 -10.79 8.04 -14.27
C CYS A 257 -10.71 9.50 -14.75
N ALA A 258 -9.53 10.10 -14.60
CA ALA A 258 -9.21 11.40 -15.15
C ALA A 258 -7.83 11.37 -15.81
N ALA A 259 -7.69 12.10 -16.92
CA ALA A 259 -6.45 12.35 -17.63
C ALA A 259 -6.16 13.84 -17.67
N LEU A 260 -4.95 14.23 -17.25
CA LEU A 260 -4.42 15.58 -17.46
C LEU A 260 -3.69 15.62 -18.78
N MET A 261 -4.04 16.59 -19.61
CA MET A 261 -3.44 16.86 -20.90
C MET A 261 -2.28 17.87 -20.76
N ILE A 262 -1.35 17.85 -21.71
CA ILE A 262 -0.18 18.75 -21.74
C ILE A 262 -0.57 20.23 -21.90
N ASP A 263 -1.74 20.51 -22.47
CA ASP A 263 -2.31 21.86 -22.56
C ASP A 263 -2.99 22.33 -21.26
N GLY A 264 -2.98 21.50 -20.22
CA GLY A 264 -3.60 21.79 -18.93
C GLY A 264 -5.11 21.58 -18.91
N SER A 265 -5.69 20.93 -19.92
CA SER A 265 -7.08 20.47 -19.89
C SER A 265 -7.23 19.12 -19.20
N VAL A 266 -8.44 18.79 -18.71
CA VAL A 266 -8.74 17.51 -18.05
C VAL A 266 -9.87 16.78 -18.75
N VAL A 267 -9.67 15.50 -19.00
CA VAL A 267 -10.66 14.58 -19.60
C VAL A 267 -11.06 13.54 -18.56
N THR A 268 -12.36 13.33 -18.37
CA THR A 268 -12.91 12.39 -17.40
C THR A 268 -13.78 11.32 -18.06
N TRP A 269 -13.84 10.14 -17.46
CA TRP A 269 -14.71 9.04 -17.88
C TRP A 269 -14.91 8.02 -16.75
N GLY A 270 -15.87 7.10 -16.92
CA GLY A 270 -16.20 6.07 -15.94
C GLY A 270 -17.55 6.34 -15.28
N ASP A 271 -17.67 6.05 -13.98
CA ASP A 271 -18.90 6.30 -13.22
C ASP A 271 -19.15 7.81 -13.05
N ASP A 272 -20.29 8.29 -13.54
CA ASP A 272 -20.65 9.71 -13.53
C ASP A 272 -20.65 10.30 -12.10
N ALA A 273 -21.17 9.57 -11.12
CA ALA A 273 -21.29 10.05 -9.75
C ALA A 273 -19.93 10.11 -9.03
N ALA A 274 -18.95 9.30 -9.43
CA ALA A 274 -17.60 9.34 -8.87
C ALA A 274 -16.63 10.27 -9.64
N GLY A 275 -17.18 11.22 -10.41
CA GLY A 275 -16.42 12.22 -11.15
C GLY A 275 -16.07 11.83 -12.59
N GLY A 276 -16.69 10.77 -13.12
CA GLY A 276 -16.66 10.45 -14.55
C GLY A 276 -17.42 11.48 -15.41
N ASP A 277 -18.36 12.21 -14.81
CA ASP A 277 -18.97 13.41 -15.39
C ASP A 277 -18.40 14.66 -14.71
N SER A 278 -17.65 15.47 -15.48
CA SER A 278 -17.13 16.76 -15.04
C SER A 278 -17.83 17.95 -15.70
N SER A 279 -19.02 17.76 -16.28
CA SER A 279 -19.77 18.80 -17.01
C SER A 279 -20.09 20.03 -16.13
N GLY A 280 -20.32 19.82 -14.83
CA GLY A 280 -20.57 20.89 -13.86
C GLY A 280 -19.37 21.84 -13.64
N VAL A 281 -18.15 21.40 -14.00
CA VAL A 281 -16.91 22.18 -13.87
C VAL A 281 -16.13 22.28 -15.18
N ALA A 282 -16.74 21.92 -16.32
CA ALA A 282 -16.04 21.79 -17.59
C ALA A 282 -15.31 23.08 -18.00
N SER A 283 -15.92 24.26 -17.77
CA SER A 283 -15.30 25.56 -18.07
C SER A 283 -14.06 25.88 -17.23
N LEU A 284 -13.88 25.22 -16.08
CA LEU A 284 -12.72 25.42 -15.21
C LEU A 284 -11.56 24.46 -15.53
N LEU A 285 -11.85 23.40 -16.30
CA LEU A 285 -10.95 22.30 -16.64
C LEU A 285 -10.45 22.35 -18.10
N THR A 286 -10.66 23.46 -18.82
CA THR A 286 -10.21 23.60 -20.22
C THR A 286 -8.74 23.95 -20.35
N GLU A 287 -8.12 24.53 -19.32
CA GLU A 287 -6.72 24.94 -19.32
C GLU A 287 -6.21 25.25 -17.90
N GLY A 288 -4.88 25.32 -17.79
CA GLY A 288 -4.19 25.81 -16.59
C GLY A 288 -4.14 24.82 -15.42
N VAL A 289 -4.65 23.60 -15.58
CA VAL A 289 -4.45 22.52 -14.60
C VAL A 289 -3.01 22.03 -14.69
N VAL A 290 -2.35 21.90 -13.54
CA VAL A 290 -0.96 21.41 -13.43
C VAL A 290 -0.89 20.02 -12.81
N GLU A 291 -1.89 19.64 -12.01
CA GLU A 291 -1.95 18.33 -11.38
C GLU A 291 -3.40 17.95 -11.05
N VAL A 292 -3.71 16.65 -11.15
CA VAL A 292 -5.01 16.10 -10.73
C VAL A 292 -4.79 15.08 -9.62
N TYR A 293 -5.52 15.22 -8.52
CA TYR A 293 -5.50 14.26 -7.42
C TYR A 293 -6.86 13.58 -7.31
N SER A 294 -6.88 12.39 -6.72
CA SER A 294 -8.10 11.63 -6.46
C SER A 294 -8.13 11.08 -5.04
N ASN A 295 -9.35 10.92 -4.53
CA ASN A 295 -9.65 10.07 -3.38
C ASN A 295 -10.54 8.92 -3.86
N TYR A 296 -11.23 8.19 -2.97
CA TYR A 296 -12.13 7.11 -3.35
C TYR A 296 -13.31 7.50 -4.25
N ARG A 297 -13.75 8.76 -4.26
CA ARG A 297 -15.00 9.20 -4.90
C ARG A 297 -14.93 10.53 -5.64
N ASP A 298 -13.91 11.33 -5.36
CA ASP A 298 -13.80 12.70 -5.86
C ASP A 298 -12.42 12.93 -6.48
N PHE A 299 -12.39 13.91 -7.37
CA PHE A 299 -11.17 14.47 -7.93
C PHE A 299 -10.99 15.92 -7.49
N VAL A 300 -9.73 16.36 -7.52
CA VAL A 300 -9.37 17.76 -7.38
C VAL A 300 -8.26 18.11 -8.38
N ALA A 301 -8.48 19.16 -9.15
CA ALA A 301 -7.49 19.73 -10.05
C ALA A 301 -6.83 20.93 -9.39
N LEU A 302 -5.50 20.93 -9.31
CA LEU A 302 -4.69 22.07 -8.92
C LEU A 302 -4.30 22.84 -10.18
N LYS A 303 -4.53 24.16 -10.19
CA LYS A 303 -4.20 25.04 -11.30
C LYS A 303 -2.92 25.83 -11.04
N ALA A 304 -2.28 26.30 -12.11
CA ALA A 304 -1.02 27.04 -12.06
C ALA A 304 -1.12 28.37 -11.29
N ASP A 305 -2.32 28.95 -11.18
CA ASP A 305 -2.61 30.15 -10.40
C ASP A 305 -2.86 29.88 -8.91
N GLY A 306 -2.74 28.61 -8.49
CA GLY A 306 -3.01 28.16 -7.13
C GLY A 306 -4.49 27.97 -6.81
N SER A 307 -5.40 28.09 -7.78
CA SER A 307 -6.80 27.70 -7.60
C SER A 307 -6.96 26.18 -7.63
N VAL A 308 -8.02 25.69 -6.99
CA VAL A 308 -8.40 24.27 -7.03
C VAL A 308 -9.86 24.09 -7.45
N VAL A 309 -10.12 23.02 -8.18
CA VAL A 309 -11.45 22.66 -8.69
C VAL A 309 -11.78 21.24 -8.25
N PHE A 310 -12.90 21.05 -7.55
CA PHE A 310 -13.38 19.77 -7.05
C PHE A 310 -14.57 19.28 -7.86
N TRP A 311 -14.64 17.98 -8.12
CA TRP A 311 -15.81 17.32 -8.69
C TRP A 311 -15.87 15.84 -8.28
N GLY A 312 -17.08 15.27 -8.23
CA GLY A 312 -17.32 13.88 -7.81
C GLY A 312 -18.57 13.75 -6.94
N ASP A 313 -18.58 12.71 -6.10
CA ASP A 313 -19.71 12.32 -5.25
C ASP A 313 -20.13 13.42 -4.27
N THR A 314 -19.17 14.22 -3.81
CA THR A 314 -19.40 15.32 -2.86
C THR A 314 -19.88 16.61 -3.52
N GLY A 315 -20.08 16.60 -4.85
CA GLY A 315 -20.49 17.74 -5.64
C GLY A 315 -19.32 18.50 -6.27
N SER A 316 -19.62 19.68 -6.82
CA SER A 316 -18.66 20.50 -7.56
C SER A 316 -18.50 21.87 -6.93
N TRP A 317 -17.27 22.29 -6.70
CA TRP A 317 -16.93 23.61 -6.17
C TRP A 317 -15.47 23.97 -6.47
N SER A 318 -15.09 25.22 -6.28
CA SER A 318 -13.73 25.70 -6.48
C SER A 318 -13.26 26.60 -5.32
N HIS A 319 -11.95 26.66 -5.15
CA HIS A 319 -11.28 27.64 -4.29
C HIS A 319 -10.35 28.49 -5.13
N GLU A 320 -10.45 29.81 -4.99
CA GLU A 320 -9.62 30.75 -5.74
C GLU A 320 -8.27 30.96 -5.06
N GLY A 321 -7.20 30.69 -5.82
CA GLY A 321 -5.84 31.04 -5.48
C GLY A 321 -5.33 30.43 -4.17
N ASP A 322 -4.09 30.79 -3.85
CA ASP A 322 -3.40 30.48 -2.59
C ASP A 322 -3.02 29.02 -2.30
N ILE A 323 -3.45 28.02 -3.07
CA ILE A 323 -3.04 26.62 -2.88
C ILE A 323 -1.71 26.33 -3.60
N VAL A 324 -0.82 25.60 -2.93
CA VAL A 324 0.47 25.15 -3.50
C VAL A 324 0.58 23.63 -3.62
N GLU A 325 -0.18 22.89 -2.83
CA GLU A 325 -0.14 21.43 -2.81
C GLU A 325 -1.49 20.88 -2.35
N VAL A 326 -1.89 19.73 -2.91
CA VAL A 326 -3.06 18.99 -2.47
C VAL A 326 -2.66 17.56 -2.09
N VAL A 327 -3.21 17.07 -0.99
CA VAL A 327 -2.98 15.72 -0.47
C VAL A 327 -4.32 15.01 -0.37
N GLY A 328 -4.47 13.90 -1.09
CA GLY A 328 -5.62 13.01 -0.98
C GLY A 328 -5.36 11.84 -0.04
N SER A 329 -6.35 11.47 0.77
CA SER A 329 -6.33 10.20 1.51
C SER A 329 -7.73 9.62 1.60
N GLY A 330 -7.89 8.32 1.37
CA GLY A 330 -9.15 7.59 1.60
C GLY A 330 -10.38 8.29 1.01
N GLY A 331 -11.10 9.07 1.82
CA GLY A 331 -12.25 9.86 1.39
C GLY A 331 -12.15 11.37 1.69
N ALA A 332 -10.95 11.94 1.80
CA ALA A 332 -10.76 13.35 2.11
C ALA A 332 -9.58 13.96 1.34
N PHE A 333 -9.62 15.28 1.17
CA PHE A 333 -8.50 16.08 0.70
C PHE A 333 -8.06 17.04 1.80
N ALA A 334 -6.78 17.36 1.80
CA ALA A 334 -6.23 18.52 2.47
C ALA A 334 -5.41 19.31 1.46
N ALA A 335 -5.38 20.62 1.57
CA ALA A 335 -4.61 21.50 0.71
C ALA A 335 -3.73 22.43 1.54
N ILE A 336 -2.49 22.62 1.11
CA ILE A 336 -1.53 23.51 1.75
C ILE A 336 -1.58 24.84 1.02
N ARG A 337 -1.76 25.92 1.79
CA ARG A 337 -1.75 27.28 1.28
C ARG A 337 -0.34 27.86 1.20
N GLN A 338 -0.14 28.88 0.38
CA GLN A 338 1.12 29.65 0.26
C GLN A 338 1.61 30.19 1.61
N ASN A 339 0.69 30.52 2.52
CA ASN A 339 1.01 30.98 3.88
C ASN A 339 1.33 29.84 4.87
N GLY A 340 1.35 28.58 4.42
CA GLY A 340 1.61 27.39 5.22
C GLY A 340 0.41 26.88 6.02
N SER A 341 -0.76 27.53 5.93
CA SER A 341 -1.99 27.02 6.56
C SER A 341 -2.61 25.88 5.75
N VAL A 342 -3.46 25.07 6.40
CA VAL A 342 -4.13 23.92 5.78
C VAL A 342 -5.62 24.23 5.60
N LEU A 343 -6.12 23.96 4.40
CA LEU A 343 -7.54 23.85 4.06
C LEU A 343 -7.91 22.36 4.05
N ALA A 344 -8.94 21.96 4.80
CA ALA A 344 -9.37 20.56 4.95
C ALA A 344 -10.89 20.46 4.95
#